data_AF-A0A644XVW9-F1
#
_entry.id   AF-A0A644XVW9-F1
#
_cell.length_a   1.000
_cell.length_b   1.000
_cell.length_c   1.000
_cell.angle_alpha   90.00
_cell.angle_beta   90.00
_cell.angle_gamma   90.00
#
_symmetry.space_group_name_H-M   'P 1'
#
loop_
_entity.id
_entity.type
_entity.pdbx_description
1 polymer ?
#
loop_
_entity_poly.entity_id
_entity_poly.type
_entity_poly.pdbx_seq_one_letter_code
_entity_poly.pdbx_strand_id
1 'polypeptide(L)' 'MNLFKVSEILLEEGISHRSISPTAIRMDWIIDGASRPVIVFDTKTNVVTHMPDHHHMQMKHRDRLAAIMRRCCFVNIH' A
#
# COMPACT_ATOMS: atom_id res chain seq x y z
N MET A 1 -2.53 -3.72 -14.94
CA MET A 1 -3.50 -3.01 -14.09
C MET A 1 -4.58 -3.98 -13.70
N ASN A 2 -4.29 -4.70 -12.63
CA ASN A 2 -5.22 -5.63 -12.02
C ASN A 2 -5.64 -5.08 -10.66
N LEU A 3 -6.43 -4.00 -10.70
CA LEU A 3 -6.87 -3.29 -9.48
C LEU A 3 -7.61 -4.24 -8.53
N PHE A 4 -8.39 -5.17 -9.08
CA PHE A 4 -9.12 -6.17 -8.32
C PHE A 4 -8.17 -7.08 -7.51
N LYS A 5 -7.17 -7.70 -8.15
CA LYS A 5 -6.19 -8.54 -7.45
C LYS A 5 -5.34 -7.76 -6.45
N VAL A 6 -5.01 -6.50 -6.76
CA VAL A 6 -4.30 -5.63 -5.81
C VAL A 6 -5.15 -5.43 -4.56
N SER A 7 -6.43 -5.09 -4.71
CA SER A 7 -7.36 -4.93 -3.58
C SER A 7 -7.55 -6.22 -2.80
N GLU A 8 -7.62 -7.39 -3.45
CA GLU A 8 -7.68 -8.70 -2.77
C GLU A 8 -6.48 -8.93 -1.86
N ILE A 9 -5.25 -8.69 -2.34
CA ILE A 9 -4.04 -8.82 -1.50
C ILE A 9 -4.10 -7.87 -0.29
N LEU A 10 -4.54 -6.63 -0.50
CA LEU A 10 -4.64 -5.66 0.58
C LEU A 10 -5.68 -6.08 1.62
N LEU A 11 -6.79 -6.70 1.20
CA LEU A 11 -7.80 -7.26 2.10
C LEU A 11 -7.29 -8.49 2.85
N GLU A 12 -6.63 -9.43 2.17
CA GLU A 12 -6.00 -10.63 2.78
C GLU A 12 -5.03 -10.25 3.90
N GLU A 13 -4.25 -9.20 3.68
CA GLU A 13 -3.25 -8.71 4.62
C GLU A 13 -3.83 -7.80 5.71
N GLY A 14 -5.13 -7.50 5.64
CA GLY A 14 -5.81 -6.60 6.58
C GLY A 14 -5.31 -5.16 6.51
N ILE A 15 -4.87 -4.71 5.34
CA ILE A 15 -4.36 -3.35 5.14
C ILE A 15 -5.53 -2.40 4.89
N SER A 16 -5.62 -1.38 5.74
CA SER A 16 -6.53 -0.27 5.50
C SER A 16 -6.07 0.49 4.26
N HIS A 17 -6.93 0.59 3.26
CA HIS A 17 -6.61 1.27 2.01
C HIS A 17 -7.83 2.02 1.46
N ARG A 18 -7.55 3.04 0.66
CA ARG A 18 -8.55 3.89 0.00
C ARG A 18 -8.11 4.21 -1.41
N SER A 19 -9.02 4.07 -2.37
CA SER A 19 -8.82 4.61 -3.71
C SER A 19 -8.88 6.14 -3.67
N ILE A 20 -7.81 6.81 -4.08
CA ILE A 20 -7.71 8.29 -4.12
C ILE A 20 -7.77 8.83 -5.56
N SER A 21 -7.56 7.96 -6.55
CA SER A 21 -7.83 8.20 -7.96
C SER A 21 -8.16 6.87 -8.64
N PRO A 22 -8.64 6.86 -9.90
CA PRO A 22 -8.92 5.62 -10.63
C PRO A 22 -7.72 4.65 -10.73
N THR A 23 -6.49 5.17 -10.55
CA THR A 23 -5.26 4.40 -10.69
C THR A 23 -4.38 4.44 -9.45
N ALA A 24 -4.79 5.09 -8.36
CA ALA A 24 -3.96 5.24 -7.17
C ALA A 24 -4.69 4.80 -5.90
N ILE A 25 -4.05 3.88 -5.18
CA ILE A 25 -4.50 3.38 -3.89
C ILE A 25 -3.58 3.92 -2.80
N ARG A 26 -4.16 4.61 -1.83
CA ARG A 26 -3.48 5.00 -0.60
C ARG A 26 -3.64 3.91 0.44
N MET A 27 -2.56 3.56 1.12
CA MET A 27 -2.56 2.65 2.26
C MET A 27 -2.29 3.43 3.53
N ASP A 28 -3.10 3.15 4.54
CA ASP A 28 -3.04 3.79 5.84
C ASP A 28 -2.57 2.75 6.89
N TRP A 29 -1.77 3.21 7.85
CA TRP A 29 -1.24 2.38 8.94
C TRP A 29 -1.43 3.08 10.28
N ILE A 30 -1.53 2.31 11.36
CA ILE A 30 -1.63 2.88 12.70
C ILE A 30 -0.23 3.29 13.17
N ILE A 31 -0.06 4.58 13.43
CA ILE A 31 1.14 5.20 14.00
C ILE A 31 0.69 6.03 15.18
N ASP A 32 1.25 5.74 16.36
CA ASP A 32 0.91 6.40 17.63
C ASP A 32 -0.59 6.44 17.93
N GLY A 33 -1.30 5.34 17.61
CA GLY A 33 -2.73 5.19 17.84
C GLY A 33 -3.64 5.88 16.81
N ALA A 34 -3.07 6.57 15.81
CA ALA A 34 -3.82 7.21 14.74
C ALA A 34 -3.60 6.50 13.40
N SER A 35 -4.66 6.39 12.59
CA SER A 35 -4.54 5.92 11.21
C SER A 35 -3.93 7.02 10.35
N ARG A 36 -2.75 6.77 9.76
CA ARG A 36 -2.00 7.74 8.96
C ARG A 36 -1.63 7.16 7.59
N PRO A 37 -1.62 7.98 6.53
CA PRO A 37 -1.24 7.53 5.20
C PRO A 37 0.26 7.25 5.12
N VAL A 38 0.64 6.04 4.73
CA VAL A 38 2.05 5.64 4.69
C VAL A 38 2.58 5.41 3.28
N ILE A 39 1.74 4.94 2.35
CA ILE A 39 2.13 4.67 0.96
C ILE A 39 1.00 5.02 0.01
N VAL A 40 1.36 5.48 -1.19
CA VAL A 40 0.49 5.52 -2.36
C VAL A 40 1.05 4.57 -3.42
N PHE A 41 0.20 3.69 -3.93
CA PHE A 41 0.52 2.80 -5.03
C PHE A 41 -0.25 3.20 -6.27
N ASP A 42 0.48 3.61 -7.31
CA ASP A 42 -0.09 3.89 -8.63
C ASP A 42 -0.11 2.60 -9.45
N THR A 43 -1.29 2.05 -9.67
CA THR A 43 -1.53 0.80 -10.37
C THR A 43 -1.42 0.92 -11.89
N LYS A 44 -1.40 2.14 -12.45
CA LYS A 44 -1.18 2.36 -13.89
C LYS A 44 0.30 2.30 -14.24
N THR A 45 1.14 2.95 -13.44
CA THR A 45 2.60 3.02 -13.61
C THR A 45 3.35 1.95 -12.82
N ASN A 46 2.65 1.24 -11.93
CA ASN A 46 3.21 0.25 -11.00
C ASN A 46 4.25 0.83 -10.03
N VAL A 47 4.09 2.12 -9.67
CA VAL A 47 5.04 2.86 -8.83
C VAL A 47 4.52 2.95 -7.39
N VAL A 48 5.43 2.81 -6.43
CA VAL A 48 5.18 2.94 -5.00
C VAL A 48 5.81 4.24 -4.50
N THR A 49 5.01 5.11 -3.90
CA THR A 49 5.44 6.36 -3.28
C THR A 49 5.29 6.27 -1.77
N HIS A 50 6.38 6.49 -1.04
CA HIS A 50 6.36 6.53 0.43
C HIS A 50 5.94 7.93 0.91
N MET A 51 4.98 7.98 1.82
CA MET A 51 4.53 9.21 2.47
C MET A 51 5.45 9.55 3.65
N PRO A 52 5.49 10.81 4.14
CA PRO A 52 6.34 11.21 5.26
C PRO A 52 6.17 10.33 6.52
N ASP A 53 4.93 9.94 6.82
CA ASP A 53 4.61 9.09 7.98
C ASP A 53 5.20 7.67 7.89
N HIS A 54 5.60 7.21 6.70
CA HIS A 54 6.27 5.92 6.52
C HIS A 54 7.55 5.79 7.37
N HIS A 55 8.28 6.89 7.59
CA HIS A 55 9.50 6.89 8.39
C HIS A 55 9.25 6.65 9.89
N HIS A 56 8.04 6.95 10.37
CA HIS A 56 7.63 6.74 11.76
C HIS A 56 7.16 5.30 12.04
N MET A 57 7.04 4.47 11.00
CA MET A 57 6.71 3.07 11.16
C MET A 57 7.85 2.29 11.85
N GLN A 58 7.49 1.35 12.72
CA GLN A 58 8.46 0.39 13.25
C GLN A 58 9.05 -0.47 12.12
N MET A 59 10.31 -0.88 12.26
CA MET A 59 11.04 -1.62 11.22
C MET A 59 10.29 -2.86 10.74
N LYS A 60 9.77 -3.68 11.67
CA LYS A 60 8.94 -4.86 11.36
C LYS A 60 7.74 -4.54 10.47
N HIS A 61 7.09 -3.39 10.69
CA HIS A 61 5.95 -2.97 9.88
C HIS A 61 6.38 -2.48 8.50
N ARG A 62 7.53 -1.81 8.39
CA ARG A 62 8.11 -1.41 7.10
C ARG A 62 8.47 -2.61 6.24
N ASP A 63 9.11 -3.63 6.83
CA ASP A 63 9.49 -4.85 6.11
C ASP A 63 8.26 -5.62 5.62
N ARG A 64 7.23 -5.72 6.48
CA ARG A 64 5.94 -6.31 6.11
C ARG A 64 5.30 -5.54 4.96
N LEU A 65 5.20 -4.22 5.07
CA LEU A 65 4.61 -3.38 4.03
C LEU A 65 5.38 -3.50 2.71
N ALA A 66 6.71 -3.53 2.75
CA ALA A 66 7.55 -3.74 1.56
C ALA A 66 7.29 -5.12 0.91
N ALA A 67 7.09 -6.18 1.70
CA ALA A 67 6.72 -7.50 1.17
C ALA A 67 5.34 -7.48 0.49
N ILE A 68 4.35 -6.86 1.11
CA ILE A 68 3.00 -6.69 0.54
C ILE A 68 3.08 -5.88 -0.76
N MET A 69 3.81 -4.77 -0.76
CA MET A 69 3.97 -3.93 -1.96
C MET A 69 4.65 -4.66 -3.11
N ARG A 70 5.64 -5.52 -2.82
CA ARG A 70 6.24 -6.38 -3.84
C ARG A 70 5.21 -7.34 -4.44
N ARG A 71 4.35 -7.95 -3.62
CA ARG A 71 3.24 -8.80 -4.09
C ARG A 71 2.26 -8.00 -4.97
N CYS A 72 1.85 -6.81 -4.52
CA CYS A 72 0.97 -5.93 -5.30
C CYS A 72 1.60 -5.54 -6.65
N CYS A 73 2.88 -5.16 -6.67
CA CYS A 73 3.59 -4.83 -7.91
C CYS A 73 3.65 -6.01 -8.86
N PHE A 74 3.87 -7.23 -8.35
CA PHE A 74 3.95 -8.45 -9.14
C PHE A 74 2.61 -8.84 -9.78
N VAL A 75 1.50 -8.75 -9.04
CA VAL A 75 0.17 -9.12 -9.59
C VAL A 75 -0.43 -8.05 -10.49
N ASN A 76 0.07 -6.82 -10.40
CA ASN A 76 -0.43 -5.70 -11.19
C ASN A 76 0.21 -5.61 -12.59
N ILE A 77 1.16 -6.50 -12.90
CA ILE A 77 1.78 -6.64 -14.22
C ILE A 77 0.70 -7.03 -15.25
N HIS A 78 0.75 -6.38 -16.41
CA HIS A 78 -0.10 -6.64 -17.57
C HIS A 78 0.48 -7.77 -18.43
#